data_AF-A0A4D6L8K4-F1
#
_entry.id   AF-A0A4D6L8K4-F1
#
_cell.length_a   1.000
_cell.length_b   1.000
_cell.length_c   1.000
_cell.angle_alpha   90.00
_cell.angle_beta   90.00
_cell.angle_gamma   90.00
#
_symmetry.space_group_name_H-M   'P 1'
#
loop_
_entity.id
_entity.type
_entity.pdbx_description
1 polymer ?
#
loop_
_entity_poly.entity_id
_entity_poly.type
_entity_poly.pdbx_seq_one_letter_code
_entity_poly.pdbx_strand_id
1 'polypeptide(L)' 'MPVSGEVVDTSGGCGASFVVEIVSEQFEGKRLLERHRMVNAALEEELKEIHALSIKKTVTPEQWKQQQEANQSNAAA' A
#
# COMPACT_ATOMS: atom_id res chain seq x y z
N MET A 1 -4.28 -12.69 -12.17
CA MET A 1 -2.86 -12.26 -12.20
C MET A 1 -2.71 -11.12 -11.21
N PRO A 2 -1.76 -11.15 -10.25
CA PRO A 2 -1.70 -10.10 -9.25
C PRO A 2 -1.06 -8.85 -9.88
N VAL A 3 -1.76 -7.73 -9.70
CA VAL A 3 -1.37 -6.39 -10.10
C VAL A 3 -0.25 -5.89 -9.19
N SER A 4 0.73 -5.20 -9.79
CA SER A 4 1.93 -4.60 -9.20
C SER A 4 1.67 -3.95 -7.83
N GLY A 5 2.32 -4.48 -6.79
CA GLY A 5 2.41 -3.85 -5.47
C GLY A 5 3.82 -3.31 -5.24
N GLU A 6 3.94 -2.02 -4.91
CA GLU A 6 5.21 -1.43 -4.47
C GLU A 6 5.31 -1.55 -2.95
N VAL A 7 6.32 -2.26 -2.47
CA VAL A 7 6.62 -2.39 -1.03
C VAL A 7 7.77 -1.44 -0.71
N VAL A 8 7.53 -0.43 0.13
CA VAL A 8 8.52 0.58 0.50
C VAL A 8 8.99 0.32 1.93
N ASP A 9 10.20 -0.21 2.09
CA ASP A 9 10.82 -0.39 3.40
C ASP A 9 11.14 0.97 4.04
N THR A 10 10.58 1.23 5.22
CA THR A 10 10.81 2.45 6.00
C THR A 10 11.31 2.12 7.42
N SER A 11 12.16 1.10 7.56
CA SER A 11 12.70 0.66 8.86
C SER A 11 13.74 1.65 9.42
N GLY A 12 13.24 2.71 10.06
CA GLY A 12 14.01 3.79 10.68
C GLY A 12 14.49 3.56 12.12
N GLY A 13 14.82 2.32 12.55
CA GLY A 13 15.53 2.16 13.84
C GLY A 13 15.12 1.02 14.78
N CYS A 14 14.22 0.11 14.41
CA CYS A 14 14.00 -1.12 15.18
C CYS A 14 13.46 -2.24 14.27
N GLY A 15 14.27 -2.64 13.29
CA GLY A 15 14.33 -3.99 12.71
C GLY A 15 13.15 -4.64 11.99
N ALA A 16 11.88 -4.23 12.12
CA ALA A 16 10.79 -5.04 11.57
C ALA A 16 9.43 -4.33 11.40
N SER A 17 9.41 -3.05 11.02
CA SER A 17 8.19 -2.33 10.66
C SER A 17 8.17 -1.99 9.18
N PHE A 18 7.28 -2.62 8.43
CA PHE A 18 7.13 -2.41 6.99
C PHE A 18 5.94 -1.53 6.69
N VAL A 19 6.10 -0.64 5.71
CA VAL A 19 5.04 0.25 5.28
C VAL A 19 4.69 -0.07 3.83
N VAL A 20 3.47 -0.52 3.58
CA VAL A 20 3.05 -0.92 2.23
C VAL A 20 2.08 0.07 1.63
N GLU A 21 2.27 0.36 0.35
CA GLU A 21 1.42 1.21 -0.46
C GLU A 21 0.92 0.36 -1.64
N ILE A 22 -0.35 -0.01 -1.61
CA ILE A 22 -0.88 -1.01 -2.54
C ILE A 22 -1.85 -0.35 -3.51
N VAL A 23 -1.58 -0.55 -4.79
CA VAL A 23 -2.39 -0.04 -5.90
C VAL A 23 -3.08 -1.23 -6.56
N SER A 24 -4.41 -1.28 -6.46
CA SER A 24 -5.18 -2.38 -7.05
C SER A 24 -6.61 -1.97 -7.40
N GLU A 25 -7.07 -2.40 -8.58
CA GLU A 25 -8.47 -2.26 -9.00
C GLU A 25 -9.41 -3.04 -8.08
N GLN A 26 -8.91 -4.06 -7.38
CA GLN A 26 -9.72 -4.84 -6.42
C GLN A 26 -10.19 -4.02 -5.23
N PHE A 27 -9.61 -2.84 -5.00
CA PHE A 27 -10.04 -1.91 -3.95
C PHE A 27 -11.20 -1.01 -4.38
N GLU A 28 -11.53 -0.97 -5.67
CA GLU A 28 -12.64 -0.20 -6.19
C GLU A 28 -13.97 -0.69 -5.63
N GLY A 29 -14.80 0.24 -5.14
CA GLY A 29 -16.08 -0.08 -4.49
C GLY A 29 -15.98 -0.75 -3.11
N LYS A 30 -14.79 -1.16 -2.65
CA LYS A 30 -14.60 -1.80 -1.33
C LYS A 30 -14.34 -0.81 -0.21
N ARG A 31 -14.83 -1.13 0.99
CA ARG A 31 -14.59 -0.32 2.19
C ARG A 31 -13.16 -0.47 2.70
N LEU A 32 -12.66 0.55 3.41
CA LEU A 32 -11.31 0.56 4.00
C LEU A 32 -10.99 -0.74 4.78
N LEU A 33 -11.93 -1.20 5.60
CA LEU A 33 -11.77 -2.43 6.39
C LEU A 33 -11.61 -3.68 5.52
N GLU A 34 -12.37 -3.79 4.42
CA GLU A 34 -12.25 -4.91 3.49
C GLU A 34 -10.92 -4.87 2.74
N ARG A 35 -10.47 -3.67 2.34
CA ARG A 35 -9.15 -3.49 1.75
C ARG A 35 -8.06 -3.97 2.70
N HIS A 36 -8.12 -3.56 3.97
CA HIS A 36 -7.16 -3.99 4.99
C HIS A 36 -7.21 -5.50 5.21
N ARG A 37 -8.40 -6.12 5.25
CA ARG A 37 -8.52 -7.58 5.37
C ARG A 37 -7.92 -8.32 4.19
N MET A 38 -8.16 -7.85 2.96
CA MET A 38 -7.56 -8.47 1.77
C MET A 38 -6.03 -8.35 1.77
N VAL A 39 -5.52 -7.19 2.16
CA VAL A 39 -4.07 -6.96 2.26
C VAL A 39 -3.45 -7.82 3.36
N ASN A 40 -4.07 -7.88 4.53
CA ASN A 40 -3.60 -8.73 5.62
C ASN A 40 -3.65 -10.22 5.24
N ALA A 41 -4.67 -10.66 4.51
CA ALA A 41 -4.75 -12.05 4.03
C ALA A 41 -3.69 -12.36 2.97
N ALA A 42 -3.40 -11.39 2.08
CA ALA A 42 -2.37 -11.54 1.06
C ALA A 42 -0.95 -11.51 1.65
N LEU A 43 -0.76 -10.80 2.76
CA LEU A 43 0.52 -10.63 3.45
C LEU A 43 0.59 -11.45 4.75
N GLU A 44 -0.32 -12.40 4.97
CA GLU A 44 -0.40 -13.17 6.21
C GLU A 44 0.83 -14.05 6.41
N GLU A 45 1.43 -14.54 5.32
CA GLU A 45 2.65 -15.33 5.36
C GLU A 45 3.86 -14.47 5.72
N GLU A 46 3.96 -13.28 5.13
CA GLU A 46 5.01 -12.30 5.40
C GLU A 46 4.89 -11.72 6.81
N LEU A 47 3.66 -11.47 7.30
CA LEU A 47 3.35 -11.05 8.67
C LEU A 47 3.85 -12.01 9.75
N LYS A 48 4.15 -13.27 9.41
CA LYS A 48 4.78 -14.21 10.35
C LYS A 48 6.27 -13.95 10.53
N GLU A 49 6.92 -13.35 9.53
CA GLU A 49 8.35 -13.03 9.56
C GLU A 49 8.62 -11.60 10.01
N ILE A 50 7.68 -10.67 9.76
CA ILE A 50 7.80 -9.25 10.13
C ILE A 50 7.02 -8.93 11.41
N HIS A 51 7.60 -8.12 12.31
CA HIS A 51 6.98 -7.80 13.60
C HIS A 51 5.79 -6.85 13.47
N ALA A 52 5.81 -5.96 12.47
CA ALA A 52 4.73 -5.02 12.22
C ALA A 52 4.61 -4.67 10.73
N LEU A 53 3.38 -4.66 10.24
CA LEU A 53 3.02 -4.16 8.92
C LEU A 53 2.06 -2.97 9.09
N SER A 54 2.37 -1.84 8.48
CA SER A 54 1.51 -0.66 8.39
C SER A 54 1.06 -0.45 6.96
N ILE A 55 -0.23 -0.63 6.71
CA ILE A 55 -0.84 -0.32 5.42
C ILE A 55 -1.02 1.21 5.35
N LYS A 56 -0.20 1.89 4.55
CA LYS A 56 -0.23 3.36 4.46
C LYS A 56 -1.36 3.82 3.56
N LYS A 57 -1.48 3.22 2.37
CA LYS A 57 -2.57 3.51 1.43
C LYS A 57 -2.98 2.26 0.65
N THR A 58 -4.28 2.19 0.41
CA THR A 58 -4.91 1.21 -0.48
C THR A 58 -5.76 1.99 -1.48
N VAL A 59 -5.18 2.27 -2.64
CA VAL A 59 -5.80 3.13 -3.66
C VAL A 59 -5.97 2.36 -4.95
N THR A 60 -6.91 2.80 -5.79
CA THR A 60 -7.06 2.24 -7.14
C THR A 60 -5.97 2.81 -8.06
N PRO A 61 -5.64 2.14 -9.17
CA PRO A 61 -4.69 2.67 -10.15
C PRO A 61 -5.09 4.04 -10.68
N GLU A 62 -6.39 4.29 -10.79
CA GLU A 62 -6.95 5.57 -11.22
C GLU A 62 -6.69 6.68 -10.19
N GLN A 63 -6.91 6.39 -8.90
CA GLN A 63 -6.57 7.30 -7.81
C GLN A 63 -5.06 7.53 -7.71
N TRP A 64 -4.25 6.48 -7.90
CA TRP A 64 -2.79 6.59 -7.91
C TRP A 64 -2.31 7.52 -9.01
N LYS A 65 -2.85 7.37 -10.23
CA LYS A 65 -2.51 8.21 -11.37
C LYS A 65 -2.85 9.68 -11.13
N GLN A 66 -4.04 9.97 -10.61
CA GLN A 66 -4.43 11.34 -10.24
C GLN A 66 -3.53 11.93 -9.15
N GLN A 67 -3.13 11.10 -8.17
CA GLN A 67 -2.26 11.54 -7.09
C GLN A 67 -0.82 11.78 -7.56
N GLN A 68 -0.31 10.97 -8.49
CA GLN A 68 0.99 11.16 -9.14
C GLN A 68 1.01 12.46 -9.95
N GLU A 69 -0.01 12.71 -10.77
CA GLU A 69 -0.15 13.95 -11.55
C GLU A 69 -0.19 15.19 -10.63
N ALA A 70 -0.98 15.14 -9.54
CA ALA A 70 -1.06 16.22 -8.57
C ALA A 70 0.26 16.43 -7.78
N ASN A 71 0.99 15.36 -7.48
CA ASN A 71 2.27 15.44 -6.77
C ASN A 71 3.38 15.99 -7.69
N GLN A 72 3.33 15.67 -8.98
CA GLN A 72 4.28 16.16 -9.97
C GLN A 72 4.08 17.66 -10.29
N SER A 73 2.84 18.16 -10.21
CA SER A 73 2.56 19.60 -10.33
C SER A 73 3.03 20.43 -9.12
N ASN A 74 3.08 19.84 -7.92
CA ASN A 74 3.53 20.55 -6.71
C ASN A 74 5.05 20.58 -6.52
N ALA A 75 5.81 19.76 -7.24
CA ALA A 75 7.28 19.77 -7.19
C ALA A 75 7.93 20.80 -8.15
N ALA A 76 7.14 21.44 -9.01
CA ALA A 76 7.60 22.39 -10.02
C ALA A 76 7.30 23.87 -9.69
N ALA A 77 6.88 24.18 -8.46
CA ALA A 77 6.54 25.53 -8.01
C ALA A 77 7.52 26.06 -6.95
#